data_AF-A0AAD9LX02-F1
#
_entry.id   AF-A0AAD9LX02-F1
#
_cell.length_a   1.000
_cell.length_b   1.000
_cell.length_c   1.000
_cell.angle_alpha   90.00
_cell.angle_beta   90.00
_cell.angle_gamma   90.00
#
_symmetry.space_group_name_H-M   'P 1'
#
loop_
_entity.id
_entity.type
_entity.pdbx_description
1 polymer ?
#
loop_
_entity_poly.entity_id
_entity_poly.type
_entity_poly.pdbx_seq_one_letter_code
_entity_poly.pdbx_strand_id
1 'polypeptide(L)'
;MRAIEYSVSNFTAGCIQHSTQCIVAFLVAQPGETVPVRCDQRVSAIPGAGGPNLIPDVVGAACTNSSRTFDFVRHDKGATLTVSQPITPSSNITGSHEISRSDFVVTYEPNAWVESYTGPSVFNLE
;
A
#
# COMPACT_ATOMS: atom_id res chain seq x y z
N MET A 1 13.27 -20.55 -0.33
CA MET A 1 11.89 -20.08 -0.44
C MET A 1 11.55 -19.42 0.88
N ARG A 2 11.13 -18.16 0.88
CA ARG A 2 10.63 -17.51 2.10
C ARG A 2 9.20 -17.99 2.36
N ALA A 3 8.77 -17.95 3.62
CA ALA A 3 7.41 -18.32 3.98
C ALA A 3 6.46 -17.21 3.55
N ILE A 4 5.29 -17.57 3.02
CA ILE A 4 4.22 -16.61 2.75
C ILE A 4 3.57 -16.28 4.09
N GLU A 5 3.75 -15.06 4.56
CA GLU A 5 3.16 -14.60 5.82
C GLU A 5 1.75 -14.03 5.59
N TYR A 6 1.51 -13.45 4.41
CA TYR A 6 0.22 -12.89 4.03
C TYR A 6 -0.04 -12.98 2.52
N SER A 7 -1.31 -13.08 2.15
CA SER A 7 -1.79 -12.88 0.78
C SER A 7 -2.59 -11.58 0.67
N VAL A 8 -2.23 -10.75 -0.31
CA VAL A 8 -2.88 -9.48 -0.62
C VAL A 8 -3.82 -9.65 -1.80
N SER A 9 -4.98 -9.02 -1.73
CA SER A 9 -5.94 -8.94 -2.84
C SER A 9 -6.59 -7.56 -2.93
N ASN A 10 -7.12 -7.22 -4.11
CA ASN A 10 -7.72 -5.91 -4.40
C ASN A 10 -6.79 -4.73 -4.06
N PHE A 11 -5.49 -4.91 -4.24
CA PHE A 11 -4.54 -3.82 -4.00
C PHE A 11 -4.79 -2.68 -5.00
N THR A 12 -4.90 -1.47 -4.46
CA THR A 12 -5.02 -0.23 -5.20
C THR A 12 -4.24 0.86 -4.48
N ALA A 13 -3.56 1.70 -5.24
CA ALA A 13 -2.92 2.89 -4.73
C ALA A 13 -2.98 4.00 -5.78
N GLY A 14 -3.19 5.25 -5.35
CA GLY A 14 -3.28 6.36 -6.29
C GLY A 14 -3.75 7.66 -5.66
N CYS A 15 -3.50 8.75 -6.35
CA CYS A 15 -3.98 10.07 -5.96
C CYS A 15 -5.33 10.39 -6.60
N ILE A 16 -6.23 10.95 -5.79
CA ILE A 16 -7.59 11.26 -6.22
C ILE A 16 -7.55 12.52 -7.09
N GLN A 17 -8.12 12.44 -8.28
CA GLN A 17 -8.21 13.57 -9.21
C GLN A 17 -8.88 14.78 -8.54
N HIS A 18 -8.28 15.97 -8.75
CA HIS A 18 -8.72 17.23 -8.15
C HIS A 18 -8.70 17.28 -6.61
N SER A 19 -8.11 16.29 -5.96
CA SER A 19 -7.93 16.25 -4.51
C SER A 19 -6.45 16.33 -4.19
N THR A 20 -6.15 16.81 -2.99
CA THR A 20 -4.83 16.70 -2.38
C THR A 20 -4.67 15.39 -1.62
N GLN A 21 -5.58 14.42 -1.80
CA GLN A 21 -5.54 13.12 -1.12
C GLN A 21 -5.16 11.99 -2.07
N CYS A 22 -4.37 11.06 -1.56
CA CYS A 22 -4.10 9.76 -2.16
C CYS A 22 -4.62 8.66 -1.24
N ILE A 23 -4.81 7.47 -1.82
CA ILE A 23 -5.28 6.28 -1.12
C ILE A 23 -4.29 5.14 -1.36
N VAL A 24 -4.08 4.33 -0.33
CA VAL A 24 -3.53 2.98 -0.41
C VAL A 24 -4.56 2.08 0.23
N ALA A 25 -5.05 1.07 -0.49
CA ALA A 25 -6.08 0.17 0.00
C ALA A 25 -5.90 -1.25 -0.52
N PHE A 26 -6.15 -2.23 0.32
CA PHE A 26 -6.08 -3.65 -0.02
C PHE A 26 -6.81 -4.51 1.01
N LEU A 27 -6.98 -5.77 0.66
CA LEU A 27 -7.42 -6.85 1.54
C LEU A 27 -6.23 -7.76 1.83
N VAL A 28 -6.06 -8.20 3.07
CA VAL A 28 -4.97 -9.08 3.48
C VAL A 28 -5.47 -10.25 4.32
N ALA A 29 -4.97 -11.46 4.02
CA ALA A 29 -5.27 -12.68 4.75
C ALA A 29 -3.98 -13.43 5.12
N GLN A 30 -3.94 -14.04 6.30
CA GLN A 30 -2.90 -14.99 6.67
C GLN A 30 -3.18 -16.39 6.09
N PRO A 31 -2.17 -17.27 5.98
CA PRO A 31 -2.40 -18.67 5.62
C PRO A 31 -3.48 -19.32 6.49
N GLY A 32 -4.51 -19.87 5.85
CA GLY A 32 -5.65 -20.52 6.54
C GLY A 32 -6.80 -19.59 6.94
N GLU A 33 -6.65 -18.27 6.77
CA GLU A 33 -7.74 -17.31 6.99
C GLU A 33 -8.68 -17.25 5.76
N THR A 34 -9.99 -17.35 5.99
CA THR A 34 -11.01 -17.32 4.93
C THR A 34 -11.68 -15.96 4.74
N VAL A 35 -11.55 -15.07 5.73
CA VAL A 35 -12.12 -13.73 5.71
C VAL A 35 -10.98 -12.73 5.76
N PRO A 36 -10.67 -12.02 4.65
CA PRO A 36 -9.56 -11.09 4.65
C PRO A 36 -9.87 -9.82 5.45
N VAL A 37 -8.83 -9.23 6.03
CA VAL A 37 -8.88 -7.96 6.72
C VAL A 37 -8.69 -6.82 5.72
N ARG A 38 -9.48 -5.75 5.86
CA ARG A 38 -9.33 -4.55 5.04
C ARG A 38 -8.31 -3.59 5.64
N CYS A 39 -7.34 -3.17 4.84
CA CYS A 39 -6.36 -2.15 5.19
C CYS A 39 -6.51 -1.00 4.17
N ASP A 40 -6.90 0.19 4.63
CA ASP A 40 -6.94 1.37 3.78
C ASP A 40 -6.59 2.64 4.54
N GLN A 41 -5.82 3.51 3.91
CA GLN A 41 -5.44 4.79 4.47
C GLN A 41 -5.54 5.88 3.40
N ARG A 42 -6.15 7.00 3.77
CA ARG A 42 -6.08 8.25 3.00
C ARG A 42 -4.96 9.13 3.56
N VAL A 43 -4.15 9.67 2.66
CA VAL A 43 -2.98 10.49 3.00
C VAL A 43 -2.92 11.72 2.11
N SER A 44 -2.37 12.81 2.62
CA SER A 44 -2.14 14.00 1.80
C SER A 44 -1.04 13.74 0.78
N ALA A 45 -1.33 14.00 -0.49
CA ALA A 45 -0.37 13.90 -1.58
C ALA A 45 0.88 14.74 -1.29
N ILE A 46 2.04 14.25 -1.73
CA ILE A 46 3.22 15.11 -1.82
C ILE A 46 3.05 15.96 -3.09
N PRO A 47 2.96 17.29 -2.97
CA PRO A 47 3.01 18.14 -4.15
C PRO A 47 4.41 17.99 -4.74
N GLY A 48 4.52 17.45 -5.95
CA GLY A 48 5.73 17.69 -6.74
C GLY A 48 5.92 19.21 -6.85
N ALA A 49 7.12 19.74 -6.68
CA ALA A 49 7.40 21.17 -6.83
C ALA A 49 7.08 21.65 -8.26
N GLY A 50 5.81 21.97 -8.53
CA GLY A 50 5.26 22.13 -9.88
C GLY A 50 5.00 20.82 -10.66
N GLY A 51 4.99 19.66 -9.98
CA GLY A 51 4.91 18.32 -10.58
C GLY A 51 3.68 17.51 -10.15
N PRO A 52 3.61 16.20 -10.48
CA PRO A 52 2.51 15.32 -10.10
C PRO A 52 2.26 15.23 -8.61
N ASN A 53 1.00 15.03 -8.25
CA ASN A 53 0.62 14.54 -6.93
C ASN A 53 1.09 13.09 -6.81
N LEU A 54 2.01 12.84 -5.89
CA LEU A 54 2.58 11.52 -5.62
C LEU A 54 2.03 10.96 -4.31
N ILE A 55 1.92 9.63 -4.27
CA ILE A 55 1.53 8.90 -3.06
C ILE A 55 2.69 9.03 -2.05
N PRO A 56 2.47 9.60 -0.84
CA PRO A 56 3.50 9.66 0.20
C PRO A 56 3.74 8.28 0.83
N ASP A 57 4.74 8.23 1.71
CA ASP A 57 4.88 7.12 2.63
C ASP A 57 3.67 7.02 3.56
N VAL A 58 3.21 5.79 3.80
CA VAL A 58 2.25 5.43 4.83
C VAL A 58 3.02 4.58 5.85
N VAL A 59 2.99 4.96 7.13
CA VAL A 59 3.70 4.23 8.18
C VAL A 59 2.78 4.01 9.37
N GLY A 60 2.70 2.76 9.83
CA GLY A 60 1.94 2.34 11.00
C GLY A 60 0.43 2.48 10.85
N ALA A 61 -0.09 2.46 9.62
CA ALA A 61 -1.53 2.61 9.40
C ALA A 61 -2.27 1.36 9.88
N ALA A 62 -3.32 1.55 10.66
CA ALA A 62 -4.12 0.45 11.21
C ALA A 62 -5.03 -0.15 10.14
N CYS A 63 -5.14 -1.48 10.12
CA CYS A 63 -6.17 -2.16 9.35
C CYS A 63 -7.50 -2.16 10.12
N THR A 64 -8.61 -2.14 9.39
CA THR A 64 -9.96 -2.00 9.97
C THR A 64 -10.27 -3.20 10.87
N ASN A 65 -10.68 -2.92 12.11
CA ASN A 65 -11.08 -3.93 13.11
C ASN A 65 -10.05 -5.05 13.31
N SER A 66 -8.76 -4.75 13.19
CA SER A 66 -7.68 -5.72 13.28
C SER A 66 -6.51 -5.15 14.08
N SER A 67 -5.69 -6.03 14.67
CA SER A 67 -4.40 -5.64 15.26
C SER A 67 -3.28 -5.47 14.23
N ARG A 68 -3.57 -5.76 12.95
CA ARG A 68 -2.62 -5.60 11.84
C ARG A 68 -2.39 -4.12 11.55
N THR A 69 -1.14 -3.78 11.28
CA THR A 69 -0.74 -2.48 10.72
C THR A 69 -0.07 -2.69 9.38
N PHE A 70 -0.04 -1.64 8.56
CA PHE A 70 0.72 -1.65 7.31
C PHE A 70 1.55 -0.39 7.10
N ASP A 71 2.65 -0.59 6.39
CA ASP A 71 3.50 0.45 5.85
C ASP A 71 3.51 0.35 4.32
N PHE A 72 3.47 1.49 3.65
CA PHE A 72 3.73 1.63 2.23
C PHE A 72 4.82 2.68 2.08
N VAL A 73 6.06 2.24 1.84
CA VAL A 73 7.25 3.13 1.86
C VAL A 73 7.84 3.23 0.46
N ARG A 74 7.97 4.46 -0.04
CA ARG A 74 8.49 4.77 -1.38
C ARG A 74 10.01 4.73 -1.40
N HIS A 75 10.55 4.34 -2.55
CA HIS A 75 11.98 4.41 -2.85
C HIS A 75 12.21 4.50 -4.37
N ASP A 76 13.46 4.69 -4.80
CA ASP A 76 13.78 4.93 -6.22
C ASP A 76 13.32 3.81 -7.17
N LYS A 77 13.23 2.58 -6.65
CA LYS A 77 12.81 1.39 -7.42
C LYS A 77 11.29 1.12 -7.36
N GLY A 78 10.52 1.91 -6.62
CA GLY A 78 9.07 1.74 -6.48
C GLY A 78 8.59 1.98 -5.05
N ALA A 79 7.99 0.96 -4.44
CA ALA A 79 7.55 1.00 -3.05
C ALA A 79 7.66 -0.37 -2.38
N THR A 80 7.78 -0.40 -1.05
CA THR A 80 7.63 -1.62 -0.26
C THR A 80 6.33 -1.57 0.51
N LEU A 81 5.46 -2.55 0.30
CA LEU A 81 4.30 -2.80 1.17
C LEU A 81 4.71 -3.79 2.26
N THR A 82 4.49 -3.42 3.51
CA THR A 82 4.75 -4.28 4.67
C THR A 82 3.50 -4.39 5.52
N VAL A 83 3.15 -5.59 5.95
CA VAL A 83 2.09 -5.83 6.95
C VAL A 83 2.72 -6.46 8.17
N SER A 84 2.35 -5.94 9.35
CA SER A 84 2.83 -6.39 10.65
C SER A 84 1.65 -6.70 11.57
N GLN A 85 1.76 -7.78 12.35
CA GLN A 85 0.79 -8.12 13.40
C GLN A 85 1.52 -8.57 14.65
N PRO A 86 1.16 -8.07 15.85
CA PRO A 86 1.69 -8.61 17.09
C PRO A 86 1.18 -10.03 17.34
N ILE A 87 2.09 -10.97 17.61
CA ILE A 87 1.78 -12.34 18.06
C ILE A 87 1.89 -12.43 19.58
N THR A 88 2.89 -11.77 20.15
CA THR A 88 3.08 -11.60 21.60
C THR A 88 3.38 -10.13 21.89
N PRO A 89 3.39 -9.69 23.17
CA PRO A 89 3.79 -8.33 23.51
C PRO A 89 5.21 -7.93 23.03
N SER A 90 6.06 -8.92 22.72
CA SER A 90 7.45 -8.69 22.29
C SER A 90 7.78 -9.27 20.92
N SER A 91 6.80 -9.72 20.14
CA SER A 91 7.05 -10.28 18.80
C SER A 91 5.93 -9.98 17.81
N ASN A 92 6.34 -9.71 16.57
CA ASN A 92 5.44 -9.51 15.45
C ASN A 92 5.71 -10.56 14.36
N ILE A 93 4.66 -10.91 13.63
CA ILE A 93 4.73 -11.54 12.32
C ILE A 93 4.67 -10.44 11.26
N THR A 94 5.64 -10.43 10.35
CA THR A 94 5.80 -9.38 9.33
C THR A 94 6.01 -10.01 7.97
N GLY A 95 5.29 -9.54 6.96
CA GLY A 95 5.55 -9.87 5.57
C GLY A 95 5.67 -8.62 4.72
N SER A 96 6.56 -8.65 3.73
CA SER A 96 6.80 -7.53 2.82
C SER A 96 6.77 -7.93 1.34
N HIS A 97 6.49 -6.97 0.47
CA HIS A 97 6.57 -7.11 -0.97
C HIS A 97 7.09 -5.84 -1.63
N GLU A 98 8.04 -5.98 -2.55
CA GLU A 98 8.53 -4.88 -3.38
C GLU A 98 7.61 -4.70 -4.59
N ILE A 99 7.00 -3.51 -4.68
CA ILE A 99 6.18 -3.08 -5.80
C ILE A 99 7.06 -2.26 -6.74
N SER A 100 7.13 -2.67 -8.01
CA SER A 100 8.00 -2.04 -8.99
C SER A 100 7.56 -0.62 -9.33
N ARG A 101 8.53 0.28 -9.57
CA ARG A 101 8.27 1.62 -10.11
C ARG A 101 7.48 1.57 -11.43
N SER A 102 7.69 0.54 -12.25
CA SER A 102 6.98 0.36 -13.52
C SER A 102 5.47 0.22 -13.36
N ASP A 103 5.01 -0.14 -12.15
CA ASP A 103 3.60 -0.35 -11.87
C ASP A 103 2.87 0.95 -11.50
N PHE A 104 3.62 2.06 -11.36
CA PHE A 104 3.06 3.38 -11.12
C PHE A 104 3.13 4.22 -12.40
N VAL A 105 2.00 4.79 -12.78
CA VAL A 105 1.89 5.69 -13.92
C VAL A 105 1.42 7.05 -13.44
N VAL A 106 1.97 8.09 -14.07
CA VAL A 106 1.56 9.46 -13.87
C VAL A 106 0.80 9.91 -15.12
N THR A 107 -0.48 10.23 -14.97
CA THR A 107 -1.32 10.72 -16.07
C THR A 107 -1.61 12.21 -15.90
N TYR A 108 -1.68 12.91 -17.04
CA TYR A 108 -2.23 14.25 -17.09
C TYR A 108 -3.74 14.17 -17.26
N GLU A 109 -4.46 14.52 -16.22
CA GLU A 109 -5.89 14.79 -16.25
C GLU A 109 -6.12 16.28 -16.49
N PRO A 110 -7.28 16.71 -17.01
CA PRO A 110 -7.53 18.13 -17.26
C PRO A 110 -7.30 18.96 -15.97
N ASN A 111 -6.17 19.66 -15.91
CA ASN A 111 -5.67 20.49 -14.80
C ASN A 111 -5.02 19.78 -13.60
N ALA A 112 -4.66 18.49 -13.68
CA ALA A 112 -3.92 17.82 -12.61
C ALA A 112 -3.03 16.68 -13.13
N TRP A 113 -1.87 16.51 -12.52
CA TRP A 113 -1.03 15.33 -12.74
C TRP A 113 -1.22 14.39 -11.54
N VAL A 114 -1.65 13.15 -11.79
CA VAL A 114 -1.95 12.18 -10.72
C VAL A 114 -1.16 10.88 -10.92
N GLU A 115 -0.58 10.39 -9.84
CA GLU A 115 -0.02 9.04 -9.79
C GLU A 115 -1.11 8.00 -9.54
N SER A 116 -1.06 6.88 -10.27
CA SER A 116 -1.93 5.73 -10.08
C SER A 116 -1.14 4.42 -10.21
N TYR A 117 -1.54 3.42 -9.41
CA TYR A 117 -1.03 2.07 -9.51
C TYR A 117 -1.81 1.27 -10.57
N THR A 118 -1.08 0.55 -11.41
CA THR A 118 -1.61 -0.24 -12.55
C THR A 118 -1.06 -1.67 -12.60
N GLY A 119 -0.25 -2.05 -11.60
CA GLY A 119 0.30 -3.40 -11.50
C GLY A 119 -0.69 -4.44 -10.96
N PRO A 120 -0.19 -5.64 -10.60
CA PRO A 120 -1.00 -6.72 -10.04
C PRO A 120 -1.76 -6.33 -8.77
N SER A 121 -3.07 -6.57 -8.74
CA SER A 121 -3.89 -6.35 -7.54
C SER A 121 -3.81 -7.50 -6.52
N VAL A 122 -3.11 -8.58 -6.86
CA VAL A 122 -2.98 -9.81 -6.05
C VAL A 122 -1.51 -10.23 -6.02
N PHE A 123 -0.96 -10.38 -4.82
CA PHE A 123 0.42 -10.83 -4.58
C PHE A 123 0.61 -11.31 -3.14
N ASN A 124 1.74 -11.96 -2.85
CA ASN A 124 2.08 -12.45 -1.52
C ASN A 124 3.12 -11.55 -0.84
N LEU A 125 3.06 -11.53 0.49
CA LEU A 125 4.05 -10.90 1.36
C LEU A 125 4.92 -11.99 2.01
N GLU A 126 6.23 -11.81 1.95
CA GLU A 126 7.29 -12.75 2.39
C GLU A 126 8.32 -12.12 3.35
#